data_AF-A0A3D0TJ23-F1
#
_entry.id   AF-A0A3D0TJ23-F1
#
_cell.length_a   1.000
_cell.length_b   1.000
_cell.length_c   1.000
_cell.angle_alpha   90.00
_cell.angle_beta   90.00
_cell.angle_gamma   90.00
#
_symmetry.space_group_name_H-M   'P 1'
#
loop_
_entity.id
_entity.type
_entity.pdbx_description
1 polymer ?
#
loop_
_entity_poly.entity_id
_entity_poly.type
_entity_poly.pdbx_seq_one_letter_code
_entity_poly.pdbx_strand_id
1 'polypeptide(L)'
;MLLCAILLLGSVAWGILILAGKLSQVSGGRTTAGRTIKRLAFRNLERNRTGAISCFLALALGTLLINLIPQIYQGLQEEVSRPEDYRIPSLFLFDIQPDQIDDLQSVLVQENAQLNYLSPMVRASLEKVNGKAFQSKNDEAPVTREQERQQHIRRHIYNLSYRTELSNAEYIVSGKALTKNYDWESTVPAEVSLEQKFAERRGLKLGDLL
;
A
#
# COMPACT_ATOMS: atom_id res chain seq x y z
N MET A 1 19.43 5.52 2.77
CA MET A 1 19.42 6.22 1.46
C MET A 1 19.85 7.68 1.56
N LEU A 2 19.32 8.48 2.51
CA LEU A 2 19.73 9.89 2.72
C LEU A 2 21.24 10.08 3.01
N LEU A 3 21.83 9.24 3.86
CA LEU A 3 23.28 9.27 4.14
C LEU A 3 24.13 9.01 2.89
N CYS A 4 23.70 8.11 2.01
CA CYS A 4 24.41 7.85 0.75
C CYS A 4 24.29 9.04 -0.20
N ALA A 5 23.13 9.70 -0.28
CA ALA A 5 22.96 10.90 -1.09
C ALA A 5 23.83 12.07 -0.60
N ILE A 6 23.96 12.25 0.72
CA ILE A 6 24.82 13.28 1.33
C ILE A 6 26.30 12.99 1.03
N LEU A 7 26.75 11.75 1.16
CA LEU A 7 28.12 11.34 0.83
C LEU A 7 28.43 11.51 -0.66
N LEU A 8 27.46 11.21 -1.53
CA LEU A 8 27.61 11.34 -2.98
C LEU A 8 27.66 12.82 -3.40
N LEU A 9 26.79 13.67 -2.84
CA LEU A 9 26.84 15.12 -3.02
C LEU A 9 28.15 15.73 -2.49
N GLY A 10 28.62 15.28 -1.33
CA GLY A 10 29.91 15.69 -0.75
C GLY A 10 31.10 15.28 -1.63
N SER A 11 31.07 14.07 -2.19
CA SER A 11 32.08 13.57 -3.12
C SER A 11 32.11 14.36 -4.43
N VAL A 12 30.95 14.68 -5.00
CA VAL A 12 30.82 15.51 -6.20
C VAL A 12 31.32 16.94 -5.94
N ALA A 13 30.96 17.53 -4.80
CA ALA A 13 31.46 18.85 -4.39
C ALA A 13 32.99 18.87 -4.27
N TRP A 14 33.55 17.82 -3.65
CA TRP A 14 35.00 17.70 -3.49
C TRP A 14 35.71 17.49 -4.84
N GLY A 15 35.12 16.69 -5.74
CA GLY A 15 35.59 16.50 -7.11
C GLY A 15 35.61 17.80 -7.92
N ILE A 16 34.54 18.62 -7.83
CA ILE A 16 34.45 19.93 -8.47
C ILE A 16 35.54 20.88 -7.95
N LEU A 17 35.84 20.86 -6.64
CA LEU A 17 36.90 21.68 -6.05
C LEU A 17 38.31 21.26 -6.52
N ILE A 18 38.58 19.96 -6.64
CA ILE A 18 39.85 19.45 -7.18
C ILE A 18 39.99 19.82 -8.66
N LEU A 19 38.91 19.71 -9.43
CA LEU A 19 38.88 20.06 -10.85
C LEU A 19 39.10 21.57 -11.06
N ALA A 20 38.49 22.40 -10.22
CA ALA A 20 38.66 23.85 -10.20
C ALA A 20 40.10 24.27 -9.86
N GLY A 21 40.74 23.57 -8.91
CA GLY A 21 42.16 23.75 -8.58
C GLY A 21 43.08 23.40 -9.77
N LYS A 22 42.81 22.31 -10.48
CA LYS A 22 43.56 21.92 -11.68
C LYS A 22 43.32 22.87 -12.87
N LEU A 23 42.10 23.35 -13.09
CA LEU A 23 41.78 24.34 -14.14
C LEU A 23 42.45 25.70 -13.90
N SER A 24 42.63 26.10 -12.62
CA SER A 24 43.37 27.30 -12.25
C SER A 24 44.84 27.28 -12.73
N GLN A 25 45.42 26.09 -12.85
CA GLN A 25 46.78 25.89 -13.37
C GLN A 25 46.85 25.81 -14.90
N VAL A 26 45.78 25.39 -15.58
CA VAL A 26 45.77 25.07 -17.03
C VAL A 26 45.16 26.19 -17.90
N SER A 27 44.61 27.27 -17.33
CA SER A 27 43.98 28.36 -18.10
C SER A 27 44.95 29.16 -19.00
N GLY A 28 45.23 28.63 -20.21
CA GLY A 28 45.86 29.28 -21.35
C GLY A 28 44.89 30.13 -22.17
N GLY A 29 44.41 31.24 -21.60
CA GLY A 29 43.55 32.22 -22.27
C GLY A 29 44.25 33.55 -22.54
N ARG A 30 44.03 34.14 -23.73
CA ARG A 30 44.75 35.25 -24.37
C ARG A 30 44.65 36.67 -23.74
N THR A 31 44.07 36.86 -22.55
CA THR A 31 43.97 38.21 -21.91
C THR A 31 44.36 38.21 -20.42
N THR A 32 45.24 39.14 -20.04
CA THR A 32 45.96 39.19 -18.74
C THR A 32 45.06 39.53 -17.53
N ALA A 33 44.06 40.39 -17.68
CA ALA A 33 43.19 40.83 -16.58
C ALA A 33 42.12 39.78 -16.18
N GLY A 34 41.52 39.09 -17.14
CA GLY A 34 40.57 38.00 -16.86
C GLY A 34 41.23 36.77 -16.24
N ARG A 35 42.52 36.54 -16.55
CA ARG A 35 43.33 35.43 -16.03
C ARG A 35 43.63 35.59 -14.53
N THR A 36 43.99 36.79 -14.09
CA THR A 36 44.31 37.05 -12.68
C THR A 36 43.08 36.92 -11.80
N ILE A 37 41.93 37.46 -12.22
CA ILE A 37 40.67 37.39 -11.47
C ILE A 37 40.19 35.95 -11.31
N LYS A 38 40.13 35.16 -12.40
CA LYS A 38 39.72 33.74 -12.34
C LYS A 38 40.67 32.92 -11.45
N ARG A 39 41.99 33.10 -11.60
CA ARG A 39 43.00 32.42 -10.78
C ARG A 39 42.89 32.80 -9.29
N LEU A 40 42.59 34.07 -8.99
CA LEU A 40 42.42 34.54 -7.62
C LEU A 40 41.12 34.01 -6.99
N ALA A 41 40.04 33.92 -7.77
CA ALA A 41 38.77 33.35 -7.35
C ALA A 41 38.90 31.86 -7.02
N PHE A 42 39.50 31.06 -7.92
CA PHE A 42 39.74 29.64 -7.68
C PHE A 42 40.68 29.39 -6.51
N ARG A 43 41.73 30.21 -6.35
CA ARG A 43 42.67 30.08 -5.23
C ARG A 43 42.06 30.49 -3.88
N ASN A 44 41.11 31.43 -3.86
CA ASN A 44 40.32 31.72 -2.66
C ASN A 44 39.41 30.56 -2.27
N LEU A 45 38.77 29.94 -3.26
CA LEU A 45 37.89 28.78 -3.07
C LEU A 45 38.68 27.57 -2.53
N GLU A 46 39.91 27.36 -3.02
CA GLU A 46 40.80 26.31 -2.54
C GLU A 46 41.37 26.59 -1.14
N ARG A 47 41.56 27.87 -0.78
CA ARG A 47 42.08 28.26 0.54
C ARG A 47 41.03 28.10 1.64
N ASN A 48 39.77 28.45 1.35
CA ASN A 48 38.64 28.35 2.29
C ASN A 48 37.73 27.14 1.98
N ARG A 49 38.32 25.92 1.97
CA ARG A 49 37.62 24.68 1.57
C ARG A 49 36.36 24.42 2.40
N THR A 50 36.40 24.63 3.71
CA THR A 50 35.27 24.39 4.62
C THR A 50 34.09 25.33 4.34
N GLY A 51 34.37 26.62 4.09
CA GLY A 51 33.34 27.60 3.74
C GLY A 51 32.72 27.34 2.37
N ALA A 52 33.53 26.99 1.37
CA ALA A 52 33.06 26.63 0.03
C ALA A 52 32.19 25.36 0.04
N ILE A 53 32.62 24.32 0.78
CA ILE A 53 31.85 23.07 0.93
C ILE A 53 30.52 23.36 1.64
N SER A 54 30.52 24.15 2.71
CA SER A 54 29.29 24.48 3.46
C SER A 54 28.29 25.25 2.60
N CYS A 55 28.77 26.23 1.81
CA CYS A 55 27.92 26.99 0.89
C CYS A 55 27.35 26.10 -0.22
N PHE A 56 28.19 25.25 -0.82
CA PHE A 56 27.74 24.29 -1.84
C PHE A 56 26.71 23.30 -1.27
N LEU A 57 26.93 22.80 -0.06
CA LEU A 57 26.02 21.86 0.60
C LEU A 57 24.69 22.54 0.93
N ALA A 58 24.69 23.79 1.39
CA ALA A 58 23.47 24.55 1.62
C ALA A 58 22.67 24.78 0.31
N LEU A 59 23.35 25.14 -0.79
CA LEU A 59 22.72 25.30 -2.10
C LEU A 59 22.18 23.97 -2.65
N ALA A 60 22.94 22.90 -2.51
CA ALA A 60 22.53 21.56 -2.95
C ALA A 60 21.31 21.06 -2.16
N LEU A 61 21.30 21.27 -0.84
CA LEU A 61 20.19 20.87 0.02
C LEU A 61 18.95 21.72 -0.25
N GLY A 62 19.10 23.03 -0.45
CA GLY A 62 18.00 23.91 -0.87
C GLY A 62 17.39 23.49 -2.20
N THR A 63 18.24 23.21 -3.20
CA THR A 63 17.80 22.75 -4.52
C THR A 63 17.13 21.37 -4.45
N LEU A 64 17.65 20.47 -3.61
CA LEU A 64 17.04 19.17 -3.36
C LEU A 64 15.63 19.34 -2.79
N LEU A 65 15.45 20.14 -1.74
CA LEU A 65 14.15 20.34 -1.11
C LEU A 65 13.14 20.98 -2.07
N ILE A 66 13.56 21.98 -2.85
CA ILE A 66 12.71 22.64 -3.85
C ILE A 66 12.23 21.66 -4.93
N ASN A 67 13.04 20.66 -5.30
CA ASN A 67 12.64 19.64 -6.28
C ASN A 67 11.87 18.47 -5.64
N LEU A 68 12.23 18.09 -4.41
CA LEU A 68 11.67 16.92 -3.74
C LEU A 68 10.21 17.15 -3.33
N ILE A 69 9.89 18.34 -2.82
CA ILE A 69 8.53 18.65 -2.34
C ILE A 69 7.50 18.50 -3.48
N PRO A 70 7.68 19.11 -4.67
CA PRO A 70 6.76 18.92 -5.79
C PRO A 70 6.65 17.46 -6.25
N GLN A 71 7.76 16.69 -6.25
CA GLN A 71 7.73 15.28 -6.64
C GLN A 71 6.92 14.42 -5.67
N ILE A 72 7.10 14.62 -4.36
CA ILE A 72 6.31 13.93 -3.35
C ILE A 72 4.84 14.34 -3.48
N TYR A 73 4.57 15.64 -3.67
CA TYR A 73 3.21 16.13 -3.85
C TYR A 73 2.55 15.51 -5.09
N GLN A 74 3.24 15.46 -6.22
CA GLN A 74 2.74 14.83 -7.45
C GLN A 74 2.53 13.34 -7.28
N GLY A 75 3.46 12.61 -6.65
CA GLY A 75 3.28 11.18 -6.39
C GLY A 75 2.12 10.88 -5.45
N LEU A 76 1.95 11.68 -4.39
CA LEU A 76 0.77 11.58 -3.52
C LEU A 76 -0.50 11.97 -4.27
N GLN A 77 -0.44 13.00 -5.10
CA GLN A 77 -1.57 13.40 -5.92
C GLN A 77 -1.93 12.29 -6.88
N GLU A 78 -1.01 11.67 -7.62
CA GLU A 78 -1.31 10.54 -8.50
C GLU A 78 -1.91 9.34 -7.76
N GLU A 79 -1.41 9.03 -6.56
CA GLU A 79 -1.95 7.94 -5.74
C GLU A 79 -3.36 8.26 -5.19
N VAL A 80 -3.60 9.52 -4.84
CA VAL A 80 -4.86 9.98 -4.24
C VAL A 80 -5.91 10.35 -5.30
N SER A 81 -5.52 11.04 -6.36
CA SER A 81 -6.34 11.30 -7.54
C SER A 81 -6.44 10.04 -8.36
N ARG A 82 -7.40 9.22 -7.92
CA ARG A 82 -7.91 8.06 -8.63
C ARG A 82 -8.34 8.49 -10.04
N PRO A 83 -8.11 7.67 -11.08
CA PRO A 83 -8.59 7.96 -12.42
C PRO A 83 -10.11 8.20 -12.39
N GLU A 84 -10.58 9.20 -13.13
CA GLU A 84 -11.97 9.68 -13.23
C GLU A 84 -13.03 8.56 -13.40
N ASP A 85 -12.63 7.39 -13.90
CA ASP A 85 -13.49 6.22 -14.08
C ASP A 85 -13.83 5.48 -12.78
N TYR A 86 -13.17 5.78 -11.67
CA TYR A 86 -13.45 5.14 -10.38
C TYR A 86 -14.60 5.87 -9.66
N ARG A 87 -15.85 5.48 -9.96
CA ARG A 87 -17.03 5.96 -9.21
C ARG A 87 -16.91 5.52 -7.74
N ILE A 88 -16.50 6.44 -6.87
CA ILE A 88 -16.51 6.22 -5.43
C ILE A 88 -17.98 6.11 -5.00
N PRO A 89 -18.38 5.03 -4.30
CA PRO A 89 -19.74 4.93 -3.79
C PRO A 89 -20.00 6.09 -2.81
N SER A 90 -21.03 6.89 -3.09
CA SER A 90 -21.46 8.01 -2.25
C SER A 90 -22.18 7.55 -0.98
N LEU A 91 -22.76 6.34 -1.01
CA LEU A 91 -23.55 5.75 0.06
C LEU A 91 -23.05 4.33 0.35
N PHE A 92 -22.78 4.07 1.63
CA PHE A 92 -22.52 2.72 2.14
C PHE A 92 -23.60 2.37 3.16
N LEU A 93 -24.45 1.41 2.79
CA LEU A 93 -25.58 0.97 3.59
C LEU A 93 -25.24 -0.37 4.24
N PHE A 94 -25.61 -0.53 5.51
CA PHE A 94 -25.44 -1.77 6.28
C PHE A 94 -26.74 -2.10 7.01
N ASP A 95 -26.88 -3.35 7.46
CA ASP A 95 -28.07 -3.84 8.19
C ASP A 95 -29.38 -3.77 7.38
N ILE A 96 -29.27 -3.99 6.06
CA ILE A 96 -30.44 -4.13 5.18
C ILE A 96 -30.97 -5.56 5.29
N GLN A 97 -32.24 -5.70 5.67
CA GLN A 97 -32.90 -7.01 5.73
C GLN A 97 -33.35 -7.47 4.34
N PRO A 98 -33.44 -8.79 4.07
CA PRO A 98 -33.77 -9.31 2.74
C PRO A 98 -35.10 -8.80 2.16
N ASP A 99 -36.10 -8.59 3.01
CA ASP A 99 -37.42 -8.05 2.68
C ASP A 99 -37.40 -6.55 2.33
N GLN A 100 -36.36 -5.82 2.77
CA GLN A 100 -36.23 -4.37 2.53
C GLN A 100 -35.51 -4.04 1.21
N ILE A 101 -34.94 -5.04 0.53
CA ILE A 101 -34.12 -4.83 -0.68
C ILE A 101 -34.97 -4.28 -1.82
N ASP A 102 -36.18 -4.83 -2.02
CA ASP A 102 -37.07 -4.45 -3.12
C ASP A 102 -37.57 -3.00 -2.98
N ASP A 103 -37.93 -2.60 -1.76
CA ASP A 103 -38.33 -1.23 -1.43
C ASP A 103 -37.17 -0.24 -1.60
N LEU A 104 -35.98 -0.61 -1.12
CA LEU A 104 -34.78 0.21 -1.25
C LEU A 104 -34.40 0.41 -2.72
N GLN A 105 -34.47 -0.64 -3.54
CA GLN A 105 -34.18 -0.56 -4.97
C GLN A 105 -35.16 0.38 -5.68
N SER A 106 -36.44 0.35 -5.29
CA SER A 106 -37.46 1.25 -5.84
C SER A 106 -37.15 2.72 -5.55
N VAL A 107 -36.73 3.04 -4.32
CA VAL A 107 -36.32 4.41 -3.94
C VAL A 107 -35.05 4.83 -4.68
N LEU A 108 -34.05 3.96 -4.79
CA LEU A 108 -32.80 4.28 -5.50
C LEU A 108 -33.04 4.56 -6.98
N VAL A 109 -33.93 3.81 -7.63
CA VAL A 109 -34.31 4.04 -9.04
C VAL A 109 -34.99 5.40 -9.20
N GLN A 110 -35.83 5.83 -8.26
CA GLN A 110 -36.46 7.16 -8.29
C GLN A 110 -35.41 8.30 -8.19
N GLU A 111 -34.36 8.09 -7.42
CA GLU A 111 -33.26 9.05 -7.22
C GLU A 111 -32.14 8.93 -8.29
N ASN A 112 -32.35 8.17 -9.38
CA ASN A 112 -31.34 7.86 -10.40
C ASN A 112 -30.04 7.25 -9.85
N ALA A 113 -30.11 6.55 -8.72
CA ALA A 113 -29.01 5.82 -8.10
C ALA A 113 -29.06 4.32 -8.45
N GLN A 114 -27.89 3.70 -8.59
CA GLN A 114 -27.76 2.26 -8.88
C GLN A 114 -27.18 1.52 -7.68
N LEU A 115 -27.80 0.39 -7.33
CA LEU A 115 -27.30 -0.53 -6.32
C LEU A 115 -26.27 -1.49 -6.96
N ASN A 116 -24.98 -1.13 -6.91
CA ASN A 116 -23.94 -1.87 -7.64
C ASN A 116 -23.34 -3.05 -6.85
N TYR A 117 -23.36 -3.02 -5.52
CA TYR A 117 -22.66 -4.00 -4.69
C TYR A 117 -23.53 -4.48 -3.54
N LEU A 118 -24.39 -5.48 -3.82
CA LEU A 118 -25.10 -6.19 -2.78
C LEU A 118 -24.20 -7.31 -2.24
N SER A 119 -23.79 -7.19 -0.98
CA SER A 119 -22.96 -8.20 -0.30
C SER A 119 -23.75 -8.77 0.86
N PRO A 120 -24.64 -9.74 0.62
CA PRO A 120 -25.37 -10.35 1.72
C PRO A 120 -24.40 -11.16 2.58
N MET A 121 -24.64 -11.16 3.89
CA MET A 121 -23.75 -11.75 4.87
C MET A 121 -24.53 -12.70 5.79
N VAL A 122 -23.94 -13.85 6.08
CA VAL A 122 -24.39 -14.80 7.09
C VAL A 122 -23.27 -15.02 8.09
N ARG A 123 -23.63 -15.08 9.36
CA ARG A 123 -22.67 -15.37 10.43
C ARG A 123 -22.52 -16.89 10.58
N ALA A 124 -21.31 -17.39 10.46
CA ALA A 124 -20.98 -18.81 10.62
C ALA A 124 -19.89 -19.01 11.66
N SER A 125 -19.81 -20.20 12.26
CA SER A 125 -18.74 -20.59 13.18
C SER A 125 -17.93 -21.73 12.57
N LEU A 126 -16.60 -21.60 12.52
CA LEU A 126 -15.71 -22.68 12.09
C LEU A 126 -15.44 -23.61 13.28
N GLU A 127 -16.00 -24.81 13.29
CA GLU A 127 -15.81 -25.74 14.41
C GLU A 127 -14.68 -26.73 14.18
N LYS A 128 -14.56 -27.23 12.94
CA LYS A 128 -13.64 -28.30 12.59
C LYS A 128 -12.95 -28.01 11.26
N VAL A 129 -11.76 -28.56 11.10
CA VAL A 129 -11.05 -28.61 9.82
C VAL A 129 -10.52 -30.03 9.64
N ASN A 130 -10.90 -30.69 8.55
CA ASN A 130 -10.60 -32.10 8.26
C ASN A 130 -10.97 -33.03 9.43
N GLY A 131 -12.12 -32.78 10.07
CA GLY A 131 -12.62 -33.55 11.20
C GLY A 131 -11.94 -33.27 12.55
N LYS A 132 -10.89 -32.43 12.59
CA LYS A 132 -10.20 -32.04 13.83
C LYS A 132 -10.78 -30.72 14.33
N ALA A 133 -10.93 -30.59 15.66
CA ALA A 133 -11.35 -29.32 16.26
C ALA A 133 -10.40 -28.20 15.84
N PHE A 134 -10.95 -27.10 15.31
CA PHE A 134 -10.13 -25.97 14.89
C PHE A 134 -9.52 -25.30 16.11
N GLN A 135 -8.20 -25.21 16.15
CA GLN A 135 -7.46 -24.48 17.16
C GLN A 135 -6.52 -23.49 16.47
N SER A 136 -6.69 -22.20 16.75
CA SER A 136 -5.83 -21.14 16.23
C SER A 136 -4.42 -21.31 16.80
N LYS A 137 -3.40 -21.45 15.94
CA LYS A 137 -2.01 -21.66 16.34
C LYS A 137 -1.35 -20.47 17.06
N ASN A 138 -1.97 -19.29 17.09
CA ASN A 138 -1.35 -18.03 17.51
C ASN A 138 -1.81 -17.50 18.87
N ASP A 139 -2.40 -18.33 19.73
CA ASP A 139 -3.10 -17.83 20.91
C ASP A 139 -2.30 -18.05 22.22
N GLU A 140 -2.05 -16.96 22.93
CA GLU A 140 -1.63 -16.95 24.33
C GLU A 140 -2.69 -17.61 25.22
N ALA A 141 -2.24 -18.30 26.27
CA ALA A 141 -3.13 -19.01 27.20
C ALA A 141 -4.04 -18.01 27.95
N PRO A 142 -5.37 -18.20 27.93
CA PRO A 142 -6.30 -17.32 28.64
C PRO A 142 -6.07 -17.39 30.16
N VAL A 143 -6.22 -16.24 30.84
CA VAL A 143 -5.97 -16.12 32.29
C VAL A 143 -7.18 -16.58 33.11
N THR A 144 -8.39 -16.58 32.53
CA THR A 144 -9.64 -17.00 33.20
C THR A 144 -10.58 -17.78 32.26
N ARG A 145 -11.43 -18.64 32.83
CA ARG A 145 -12.44 -19.43 32.09
C ARG A 145 -13.46 -18.58 31.32
N GLU A 146 -13.82 -17.41 31.84
CA GLU A 146 -14.75 -16.51 31.17
C GLU A 146 -14.11 -15.82 29.97
N GLN A 147 -12.84 -15.40 30.10
CA GLN A 147 -12.05 -14.89 28.99
C GLN A 147 -11.84 -15.96 27.92
N GLU A 148 -11.57 -17.21 28.32
CA GLU A 148 -11.49 -18.35 27.41
C GLU A 148 -12.78 -18.50 26.59
N ARG A 149 -13.95 -18.53 27.23
CA ARG A 149 -15.25 -18.65 26.53
C ARG A 149 -15.51 -17.49 25.56
N GLN A 150 -15.27 -16.25 26.00
CA GLN A 150 -15.48 -15.07 25.15
C GLN A 150 -14.47 -14.98 24.01
N GLN A 151 -13.23 -15.44 24.21
CA GLN A 151 -12.22 -15.54 23.16
C GLN A 151 -12.58 -16.65 22.18
N HIS A 152 -13.01 -17.82 22.65
CA HIS A 152 -13.48 -18.92 21.81
C HIS A 152 -14.61 -18.47 20.87
N ILE A 153 -15.65 -17.81 21.39
CA ILE A 153 -16.76 -17.32 20.56
C ILE A 153 -16.27 -16.32 19.51
N ARG A 154 -15.41 -15.37 19.87
CA ARG A 154 -14.88 -14.37 18.93
C ARG A 154 -13.89 -14.94 17.89
N ARG A 155 -13.20 -16.03 18.21
CA ARG A 155 -12.16 -16.62 17.34
C ARG A 155 -12.70 -17.52 16.23
N HIS A 156 -13.90 -18.06 16.40
CA HIS A 156 -14.48 -19.03 15.46
C HIS A 156 -15.62 -18.46 14.63
N ILE A 157 -16.21 -17.33 15.04
CA ILE A 157 -17.27 -16.67 14.30
C ILE A 157 -16.71 -15.82 13.15
N TYR A 158 -17.16 -16.11 11.94
CA TYR A 158 -16.83 -15.40 10.72
C TYR A 158 -18.10 -14.94 10.01
N ASN A 159 -17.99 -13.83 9.29
CA ASN A 159 -19.04 -13.42 8.37
C ASN A 159 -18.70 -13.98 6.99
N LEU A 160 -19.58 -14.84 6.48
CA LEU A 160 -19.50 -15.38 5.14
C LEU A 160 -20.42 -14.57 4.23
N SER A 161 -19.98 -14.35 3.00
CA SER A 161 -20.87 -13.85 1.96
C SER A 161 -21.24 -14.99 1.02
N TYR A 162 -22.50 -15.03 0.60
CA TYR A 162 -23.02 -16.02 -0.35
C TYR A 162 -23.23 -15.41 -1.75
N ARG A 163 -22.38 -14.43 -2.11
CA ARG A 163 -22.37 -13.84 -3.45
C ARG A 163 -22.01 -14.89 -4.50
N THR A 164 -22.71 -14.86 -5.62
CA THR A 164 -22.45 -15.73 -6.79
C THR A 164 -21.40 -15.16 -7.73
N GLU A 165 -21.05 -13.88 -7.59
CA GLU A 165 -20.14 -13.17 -8.50
C GLU A 165 -19.02 -12.44 -7.73
N LEU A 166 -17.83 -12.47 -8.31
CA LEU A 166 -16.65 -11.74 -7.82
C LEU A 166 -16.79 -10.25 -8.15
N SER A 167 -16.27 -9.40 -7.27
CA SER A 167 -16.20 -7.97 -7.53
C SER A 167 -15.04 -7.67 -8.47
N ASN A 168 -15.03 -6.47 -9.05
CA ASN A 168 -13.99 -6.03 -9.99
C ASN A 168 -12.57 -6.04 -9.36
N ALA A 169 -12.46 -6.05 -8.03
CA ALA A 169 -11.19 -6.10 -7.31
C ALA A 169 -10.77 -7.52 -6.88
N GLU A 170 -11.64 -8.52 -7.08
CA GLU A 170 -11.41 -9.90 -6.68
C GLU A 170 -11.09 -10.76 -7.90
N TYR A 171 -10.10 -11.64 -7.79
CA TYR A 171 -9.75 -12.62 -8.82
C TYR A 171 -9.40 -13.96 -8.20
N ILE A 172 -9.58 -15.03 -8.96
CA ILE A 172 -9.29 -16.40 -8.50
C ILE A 172 -7.78 -16.63 -8.61
N VAL A 173 -7.12 -16.75 -7.46
CA VAL A 173 -5.69 -17.08 -7.39
C VAL A 173 -5.45 -18.56 -7.64
N SER A 174 -6.32 -19.42 -7.10
CA SER A 174 -6.17 -20.87 -7.16
C SER A 174 -7.53 -21.57 -6.98
N GLY A 175 -7.69 -22.75 -7.58
CA GLY A 175 -8.94 -23.51 -7.55
C GLY A 175 -9.85 -23.22 -8.73
N LYS A 176 -11.16 -23.45 -8.54
CA LYS A 176 -12.21 -23.23 -9.54
C LYS A 176 -13.20 -22.19 -9.01
N ALA A 177 -13.93 -21.54 -9.92
CA ALA A 177 -15.04 -20.68 -9.55
C ALA A 177 -16.12 -21.50 -8.84
N LEU A 178 -16.77 -20.91 -7.83
CA LEU A 178 -17.85 -21.54 -7.08
C LEU A 178 -19.03 -21.86 -8.01
N THR A 179 -19.66 -23.01 -7.78
CA THR A 179 -20.88 -23.39 -8.49
C THR A 179 -22.05 -22.49 -8.06
N LYS A 180 -22.80 -21.92 -9.03
CA LYS A 180 -23.92 -21.00 -8.75
C LYS A 180 -25.11 -21.66 -8.05
N ASN A 181 -25.29 -22.96 -8.23
CA ASN A 181 -26.40 -23.73 -7.70
C ASN A 181 -25.85 -24.92 -6.91
N TYR A 182 -26.17 -24.97 -5.62
CA TYR A 182 -25.89 -26.12 -4.78
C TYR A 182 -27.15 -26.99 -4.69
N ASP A 183 -26.97 -28.29 -4.86
CA ASP A 183 -28.04 -29.28 -4.69
C ASP A 183 -28.13 -29.66 -3.20
N TRP A 184 -29.23 -29.27 -2.56
CA TRP A 184 -29.48 -29.52 -1.14
C TRP A 184 -29.70 -31.01 -0.83
N GLU A 185 -30.05 -31.82 -1.83
CA GLU A 185 -30.21 -33.27 -1.69
C GLU A 185 -28.89 -34.03 -1.89
N SER A 186 -27.83 -33.32 -2.28
CA SER A 186 -26.50 -33.92 -2.46
C SER A 186 -25.82 -34.21 -1.12
N THR A 187 -25.09 -35.32 -1.06
CA THR A 187 -24.23 -35.68 0.08
C THR A 187 -22.89 -34.93 0.07
N VAL A 188 -22.56 -34.20 -1.00
CA VAL A 188 -21.30 -33.46 -1.14
C VAL A 188 -21.42 -32.10 -0.46
N PRO A 189 -20.52 -31.71 0.47
CA PRO A 189 -20.58 -30.41 1.16
C PRO A 189 -20.54 -29.21 0.21
N ALA A 190 -21.13 -28.09 0.65
CA ALA A 190 -21.05 -26.83 -0.08
C ALA A 190 -19.61 -26.33 -0.21
N GLU A 191 -19.27 -25.84 -1.39
CA GLU A 191 -17.96 -25.24 -1.67
C GLU A 191 -17.86 -23.85 -1.04
N VAL A 192 -16.68 -23.50 -0.50
CA VAL A 192 -16.42 -22.19 0.11
C VAL A 192 -15.18 -21.59 -0.52
N SER A 193 -15.24 -20.30 -0.86
CA SER A 193 -14.08 -19.53 -1.30
C SER A 193 -13.45 -18.79 -0.12
N LEU A 194 -12.12 -18.78 -0.05
CA LEU A 194 -11.35 -18.12 1.01
C LEU A 194 -10.35 -17.13 0.42
N GLU A 195 -10.18 -16.00 1.11
CA GLU A 195 -9.13 -15.03 0.80
C GLU A 195 -7.74 -15.66 1.03
N GLN A 196 -6.79 -15.38 0.13
CA GLN A 196 -5.47 -16.02 0.15
C GLN A 196 -4.76 -15.82 1.50
N LYS A 197 -4.67 -14.59 2.00
CA LYS A 197 -3.97 -14.33 3.27
C LYS A 197 -4.73 -14.91 4.45
N PHE A 198 -6.07 -14.97 4.39
CA PHE A 198 -6.87 -15.66 5.39
C PHE A 198 -6.53 -17.15 5.46
N ALA A 199 -6.49 -17.83 4.31
CA ALA A 199 -6.12 -19.24 4.23
C ALA A 199 -4.69 -19.47 4.75
N GLU A 200 -3.73 -18.64 4.33
CA GLU A 200 -2.34 -18.71 4.80
C GLU A 200 -2.20 -18.52 6.32
N ARG A 201 -2.84 -17.49 6.89
CA ARG A 201 -2.80 -17.22 8.34
C ARG A 201 -3.40 -18.36 9.16
N ARG A 202 -4.37 -19.09 8.60
CA ARG A 202 -5.04 -20.21 9.28
C ARG A 202 -4.49 -21.58 8.90
N GLY A 203 -3.54 -21.64 7.97
CA GLY A 203 -2.96 -22.89 7.49
C GLY A 203 -3.95 -23.77 6.72
N LEU A 204 -4.98 -23.16 6.11
CA LEU A 204 -5.99 -23.85 5.30
C LEU A 204 -5.48 -24.03 3.87
N LYS A 205 -5.84 -25.15 3.25
CA LYS A 205 -5.46 -25.51 1.88
C LYS A 205 -6.67 -25.86 1.04
N LEU A 206 -6.51 -25.78 -0.28
CA LEU A 206 -7.52 -26.27 -1.22
C LEU A 206 -7.75 -27.77 -1.01
N GLY A 207 -9.02 -28.15 -0.89
CA GLY A 207 -9.45 -29.52 -0.61
C GLY A 207 -9.64 -29.84 0.88
N ASP A 208 -9.36 -28.91 1.79
CA ASP A 208 -9.72 -29.07 3.20
C ASP A 208 -11.24 -29.04 3.38
N LEU A 209 -11.74 -29.89 4.29
CA LEU A 209 -13.13 -29.93 4.72
C LEU A 209 -13.32 -29.05 5.96
N LEU A 210 -14.22 -28.07 5.88
CA LEU A 210 -14.53 -27.10 6.93
C LEU A 210 -15.86 -27.41 7.63
#